data_AF-A0AAD6D7W1-F1
#
_entry.id   AF-A0AAD6D7W1-F1
#
_cell.length_a   1.000
_cell.length_b   1.000
_cell.length_c   1.000
_cell.angle_alpha   90.00
_cell.angle_beta   90.00
_cell.angle_gamma   90.00
#
_symmetry.space_group_name_H-M   'P 1'
#
loop_
_entity.id
_entity.type
_entity.pdbx_description
1 polymer ?
#
loop_
_entity_poly.entity_id
_entity_poly.type
_entity_poly.pdbx_seq_one_letter_code
_entity_poly.pdbx_strand_id
1 'polypeptide(L)'
;MPSRRNPPVTAKGLLRDISFQMERLLEFLETDLTPAFIGPDFTKDGLGVDDLISAGASSSPWIYRLQTILEWSSLASEEELWLQTQEMELAPPGSHIQGVWPMPSFLRHLGRSKVHKARSDLQQGRKLRRLEAEFGTGIALVLVSLMPTFRRLSLAEEAKFMQHLVSDYPSIICEAQRLPNLKTKYQRLVGQIGLGCV
;
A
#
# COMPACT_ATOMS: atom_id res chain seq x y z
N MET A 1 32.63 -14.21 -4.64
CA MET A 1 32.41 -12.83 -4.14
C MET A 1 31.40 -12.87 -3.03
N PRO A 2 31.62 -12.25 -1.85
CA PRO A 2 30.55 -12.16 -0.88
C PRO A 2 29.44 -11.29 -1.48
N SER A 3 28.21 -11.81 -1.51
CA SER A 3 27.02 -11.07 -1.91
C SER A 3 26.97 -9.77 -1.09
N ARG A 4 27.05 -8.61 -1.73
CA ARG A 4 26.76 -7.30 -1.10
C ARG A 4 25.34 -7.39 -0.54
N ARG A 5 25.21 -7.75 0.74
CA ARG A 5 23.93 -7.64 1.45
C ARG A 5 23.69 -6.16 1.59
N ASN A 6 22.67 -5.66 0.90
CA ASN A 6 22.20 -4.29 1.10
C ASN A 6 22.01 -4.05 2.60
N PRO A 7 22.44 -2.89 3.13
CA PRO A 7 22.33 -2.62 4.55
C PRO A 7 20.88 -2.81 5.03
N PRO A 8 20.70 -3.22 6.30
CA PRO A 8 19.36 -3.38 6.87
C PRO A 8 18.62 -2.05 6.82
N VAL A 9 17.36 -2.11 6.43
CA VAL A 9 16.48 -0.94 6.41
C VAL A 9 16.10 -0.62 7.86
N THR A 10 16.26 0.63 8.27
CA THR A 10 15.92 1.11 9.60
C THR A 10 14.72 2.05 9.55
N ALA A 11 13.97 2.12 10.66
CA ALA A 11 12.84 3.02 10.84
C ALA A 11 13.24 4.49 10.57
N LYS A 12 14.34 4.93 11.18
CA LYS A 12 14.86 6.30 11.03
C LYS A 12 15.28 6.60 9.59
N GLY A 13 15.89 5.64 8.90
CA GLY A 13 16.26 5.79 7.49
C GLY A 13 15.04 6.00 6.61
N LEU A 14 14.02 5.15 6.78
CA LEU A 14 12.74 5.27 6.06
C LEU A 14 12.05 6.59 6.31
N LEU A 15 11.97 7.06 7.56
CA LEU A 15 11.31 8.33 7.87
C LEU A 15 12.02 9.52 7.22
N ARG A 16 13.36 9.52 7.25
CA ARG A 16 14.16 10.52 6.54
C ARG A 16 13.88 10.50 5.04
N ASP A 17 13.78 9.31 4.45
CA ASP A 17 13.44 9.14 3.04
C ASP A 17 12.03 9.66 2.74
N ILE A 18 11.03 9.43 3.61
CA ILE A 18 9.68 10.00 3.45
C ILE A 18 9.76 11.52 3.45
N SER A 19 10.40 12.11 4.45
CA SER A 19 10.47 13.57 4.56
C SER A 19 11.09 14.21 3.32
N PHE A 20 12.08 13.55 2.71
CA PHE A 20 12.70 14.03 1.47
C PHE A 20 11.81 13.85 0.23
N GLN A 21 11.00 12.79 0.19
CA GLN A 21 10.12 12.49 -0.95
C GLN A 21 8.73 13.11 -0.83
N MET A 22 8.36 13.66 0.33
CA MET A 22 6.99 14.08 0.62
C MET A 22 6.49 15.15 -0.35
N GLU A 23 7.29 16.18 -0.61
CA GLU A 23 6.92 17.27 -1.53
C GLU A 23 6.66 16.72 -2.95
N ARG A 24 7.56 15.87 -3.45
CA ARG A 24 7.41 15.23 -4.76
C ARG A 24 6.22 14.27 -4.84
N LEU A 25 5.92 13.59 -3.74
CA LEU A 25 4.74 12.73 -3.65
C LEU A 25 3.47 13.58 -3.71
N LEU A 26 3.39 14.66 -2.93
CA LEU A 26 2.22 15.53 -2.93
C LEU A 26 2.03 16.19 -4.29
N GLU A 27 3.10 16.65 -4.93
CA GLU A 27 3.09 17.14 -6.30
C GLU A 27 2.50 16.07 -7.24
N PHE A 28 3.05 14.85 -7.27
CA PHE A 28 2.48 13.75 -8.08
C PHE A 28 0.99 13.51 -7.80
N LEU A 29 0.56 13.48 -6.54
CA LEU A 29 -0.84 13.24 -6.17
C LEU A 29 -1.76 14.38 -6.61
N GLU A 30 -1.30 15.63 -6.53
CA GLU A 30 -2.11 16.82 -6.83
C GLU A 30 -2.06 17.21 -8.32
N THR A 31 -0.93 17.08 -8.99
CA THR A 31 -0.73 17.55 -10.37
C THR A 31 -0.93 16.45 -11.40
N ASP A 32 -0.54 15.21 -11.08
CA ASP A 32 -0.57 14.13 -12.07
C ASP A 32 -1.79 13.23 -11.85
N LEU A 33 -2.12 12.93 -10.59
CA LEU A 33 -3.20 12.02 -10.25
C LEU A 33 -4.57 12.71 -10.18
N THR A 34 -4.65 13.90 -9.57
CA THR A 34 -5.94 14.58 -9.34
C THR A 34 -6.63 15.05 -10.61
N PRO A 35 -5.93 15.65 -11.61
CA PRO A 35 -6.55 16.08 -12.86
C PRO A 35 -7.07 14.92 -13.71
N ALA A 36 -6.44 13.75 -13.62
CA ALA A 36 -6.93 12.53 -14.27
C ALA A 36 -8.32 12.10 -13.76
N PHE A 37 -8.74 12.52 -12.57
CA PHE A 37 -10.11 12.29 -12.06
C PHE A 37 -11.12 13.37 -12.49
N ILE A 38 -10.68 14.51 -12.99
CA ILE A 38 -11.52 15.70 -13.26
C ILE A 38 -11.73 15.90 -14.77
N GLY A 39 -10.89 15.29 -15.62
CA GLY A 39 -10.97 15.43 -17.08
C GLY A 39 -12.34 15.07 -17.68
N PRO A 40 -12.77 15.75 -18.77
CA PRO A 40 -14.07 15.53 -19.42
C PRO A 40 -14.23 14.10 -20.00
N ASP A 41 -13.11 13.41 -20.26
CA ASP A 41 -13.05 12.03 -20.75
C ASP A 41 -13.24 10.99 -19.63
N PHE A 42 -13.45 11.41 -18.37
CA PHE A 42 -13.84 10.54 -17.26
C PHE A 42 -15.32 10.09 -17.35
N THR A 43 -15.90 10.11 -18.55
CA THR A 43 -17.29 9.72 -18.80
C THR A 43 -17.35 8.38 -19.52
N LYS A 44 -17.78 7.36 -18.77
CA LYS A 44 -18.26 6.02 -19.17
C LYS A 44 -17.35 5.08 -20.00
N ASP A 45 -16.41 5.59 -20.79
CA ASP A 45 -15.51 4.76 -21.61
C ASP A 45 -14.07 4.69 -21.09
N GLY A 46 -13.81 5.31 -19.93
CA GLY A 46 -12.72 5.00 -19.00
C GLY A 46 -11.30 5.18 -19.54
N LEU A 47 -10.65 6.30 -19.19
CA LEU A 47 -9.19 6.40 -19.28
C LEU A 47 -8.56 5.21 -18.53
N GLY A 48 -7.88 4.34 -19.25
CA GLY A 48 -7.17 3.20 -18.69
C GLY A 48 -5.97 3.67 -17.87
N VAL A 49 -5.45 2.79 -17.01
CA VAL A 49 -4.14 3.01 -16.36
C VAL A 49 -3.07 3.23 -17.44
N ASP A 50 -3.19 2.54 -18.57
CA ASP A 50 -2.30 2.71 -19.72
C ASP A 50 -2.40 4.10 -20.34
N ASP A 51 -3.56 4.76 -20.32
CA ASP A 51 -3.74 6.13 -20.78
C ASP A 51 -3.12 7.13 -19.78
N LEU A 52 -3.26 6.87 -18.48
CA LEU A 52 -2.58 7.60 -17.39
C LEU A 52 -1.05 7.49 -17.48
N ILE A 53 -0.55 6.30 -17.80
CA ILE A 53 0.89 6.03 -18.03
C ILE A 53 1.36 6.71 -19.32
N SER A 54 0.54 6.69 -20.37
CA SER A 54 0.85 7.29 -21.67
C SER A 54 0.83 8.82 -21.64
N ALA A 55 -0.04 9.42 -20.81
CA ALA A 55 -0.14 10.87 -20.63
C ALA A 55 1.00 11.46 -19.76
N GLY A 56 1.69 10.65 -18.96
CA GLY A 56 2.73 11.10 -18.02
C GLY A 56 3.98 10.22 -18.02
N ALA A 57 4.90 10.44 -18.96
CA ALA A 57 6.13 9.65 -19.10
C ALA A 57 7.08 9.70 -17.88
N SER A 58 6.94 10.65 -16.96
CA SER A 58 7.74 10.78 -15.73
C SER A 58 7.14 10.09 -14.49
N SER A 59 5.85 9.73 -14.52
CA SER A 59 5.10 9.26 -13.34
C SER A 59 4.82 7.75 -13.33
N SER A 60 5.17 7.04 -14.41
CA SER A 60 5.00 5.58 -14.54
C SER A 60 5.48 4.76 -13.32
N PRO A 61 6.66 5.02 -12.71
CA PRO A 61 7.09 4.30 -11.50
C PRO A 61 6.19 4.57 -10.28
N TRP A 62 5.64 5.77 -10.15
CA TRP A 62 4.74 6.15 -9.06
C TRP A 62 3.37 5.50 -9.21
N ILE A 63 2.84 5.46 -10.44
CA ILE A 63 1.60 4.76 -10.78
C ILE A 63 1.73 3.27 -10.44
N TYR A 64 2.82 2.61 -10.84
CA TYR A 64 3.03 1.19 -10.53
C TYR A 64 3.12 0.92 -9.02
N ARG A 65 3.83 1.78 -8.28
CA ARG A 65 3.93 1.68 -6.81
C ARG A 65 2.57 1.89 -6.14
N LEU A 66 1.77 2.82 -6.66
CA LEU A 66 0.42 3.09 -6.20
C LEU A 66 -0.50 1.87 -6.43
N GLN A 67 -0.50 1.31 -7.64
CA GLN A 67 -1.22 0.05 -7.92
C GLN A 67 -0.80 -1.06 -6.96
N THR A 68 0.51 -1.26 -6.78
CA THR A 68 1.04 -2.29 -5.88
C THR A 68 0.54 -2.12 -4.44
N ILE A 69 0.57 -0.89 -3.89
CA ILE A 69 0.09 -0.64 -2.53
C ILE A 69 -1.40 -0.89 -2.40
N LEU A 70 -2.18 -0.57 -3.44
CA LEU A 70 -3.62 -0.79 -3.41
C LEU A 70 -4.00 -2.25 -3.58
N GLU A 71 -3.29 -3.00 -4.43
CA GLU A 71 -3.42 -4.46 -4.50
C GLU A 71 -3.15 -5.11 -3.14
N TRP A 72 -2.10 -4.66 -2.44
CA TRP A 72 -1.79 -5.13 -1.09
C TRP A 72 -2.89 -4.77 -0.10
N SER A 73 -3.40 -3.54 -0.15
CA SER A 73 -4.49 -3.06 0.72
C SER A 73 -5.77 -3.87 0.48
N SER A 74 -6.17 -4.07 -0.78
CA SER A 74 -7.34 -4.86 -1.16
C SER A 74 -7.21 -6.32 -0.75
N LEU A 75 -6.08 -6.96 -1.03
CA LEU A 75 -5.87 -8.38 -0.69
C LEU A 75 -5.93 -8.62 0.83
N ALA A 76 -5.44 -7.69 1.64
CA ALA A 76 -5.57 -7.79 3.09
C ALA A 76 -7.00 -7.47 3.58
N SER A 77 -7.71 -6.57 2.92
CA SER A 77 -9.12 -6.26 3.25
C SER A 77 -10.04 -7.44 2.90
N GLU A 78 -9.79 -8.12 1.78
CA GLU A 78 -10.45 -9.39 1.41
C GLU A 78 -10.19 -10.48 2.46
N GLU A 79 -8.97 -10.53 3.00
CA GLU A 79 -8.64 -11.46 4.09
C GLU A 79 -9.43 -11.13 5.37
N GLU A 80 -9.52 -9.86 5.75
CA GLU A 80 -10.30 -9.41 6.91
C GLU A 80 -11.78 -9.78 6.75
N LEU A 81 -12.38 -9.51 5.59
CA LEU A 81 -13.76 -9.89 5.28
C LEU A 81 -13.95 -11.40 5.31
N TRP A 82 -13.03 -12.15 4.69
CA TRP A 82 -13.09 -13.61 4.70
C TRP A 82 -13.05 -14.14 6.14
N LEU A 83 -12.17 -13.63 7.00
CA LEU A 83 -12.12 -14.03 8.41
C LEU A 83 -13.43 -13.72 9.16
N GLN A 84 -14.05 -12.56 8.92
CA GLN A 84 -15.36 -12.24 9.49
C GLN A 84 -16.44 -13.24 9.07
N THR A 85 -16.45 -13.68 7.81
CA THR A 85 -17.41 -14.72 7.35
C THR A 85 -17.20 -16.08 8.00
N GLN A 86 -16.00 -16.31 8.57
CA GLN A 86 -15.69 -17.53 9.32
C GLN A 86 -15.91 -17.37 10.83
N GLU A 87 -16.50 -16.25 11.28
CA GLU A 87 -16.66 -15.89 12.70
C GLU A 87 -15.31 -15.85 13.46
N MET A 88 -14.24 -15.40 12.78
CA MET A 88 -12.90 -15.32 13.34
C MET A 88 -12.42 -13.87 13.47
N GLU A 89 -11.74 -13.56 14.58
CA GLU A 89 -11.11 -12.26 14.80
C GLU A 89 -9.68 -12.17 14.24
N LEU A 90 -9.26 -10.96 13.87
CA LEU A 90 -7.87 -10.67 13.51
C LEU A 90 -6.97 -10.76 14.74
N ALA A 91 -5.82 -11.45 14.62
CA ALA A 91 -4.82 -11.43 15.68
C ALA A 91 -4.25 -10.01 15.90
N PRO A 92 -4.12 -9.54 17.16
CA PRO A 92 -3.59 -8.22 17.45
C PRO A 92 -2.10 -8.08 17.06
N PRO A 93 -1.67 -6.83 16.78
CA PRO A 93 -0.32 -6.54 16.31
C PRO A 93 0.76 -6.93 17.33
N GLY A 94 1.89 -7.45 16.84
CA GLY A 94 3.05 -7.79 17.69
C GLY A 94 2.97 -9.15 18.40
N SER A 95 1.88 -9.90 18.25
CA SER A 95 1.87 -11.30 18.65
C SER A 95 2.86 -12.08 17.77
N HIS A 96 3.79 -12.81 18.41
CA HIS A 96 4.50 -13.88 17.71
C HIS A 96 3.44 -14.89 17.26
N ILE A 97 2.96 -14.79 16.02
CA ILE A 97 1.98 -15.74 15.48
C ILE A 97 2.72 -17.06 15.20
N GLN A 98 2.97 -17.84 16.25
CA GLN A 98 3.00 -19.29 16.20
C GLN A 98 1.57 -19.77 16.51
N GLY A 99 0.83 -20.09 15.45
CA GLY A 99 -0.50 -20.73 15.49
C GLY A 99 -1.65 -19.74 15.65
N VAL A 100 -2.78 -19.81 14.95
CA VAL A 100 -3.36 -20.71 13.94
C VAL A 100 -4.34 -19.76 13.20
N TRP A 101 -4.12 -19.30 11.97
CA TRP A 101 -4.43 -20.00 10.72
C TRP A 101 -3.53 -19.50 9.59
N PRO A 102 -3.15 -20.39 8.65
CA PRO A 102 -2.09 -20.12 7.73
C PRO A 102 -2.68 -19.33 6.56
N MET A 103 -2.19 -18.13 6.31
CA MET A 103 -2.20 -17.44 5.01
C MET A 103 -2.38 -18.39 3.78
N PRO A 104 -1.74 -19.57 3.71
CA PRO A 104 -2.08 -20.65 2.77
C PRO A 104 -3.57 -21.00 2.56
N SER A 105 -4.42 -21.04 3.60
CA SER A 105 -5.85 -21.37 3.50
C SER A 105 -6.64 -20.26 2.81
N PHE A 106 -6.42 -19.01 3.20
CA PHE A 106 -7.02 -17.85 2.52
C PHE A 106 -6.55 -17.77 1.06
N LEU A 107 -5.25 -17.94 0.81
CA LEU A 107 -4.72 -17.96 -0.55
C LEU A 107 -5.25 -19.14 -1.37
N ARG A 108 -5.61 -20.27 -0.73
CA ARG A 108 -6.28 -21.39 -1.41
C ARG A 108 -7.74 -21.05 -1.72
N HIS A 109 -8.45 -20.40 -0.80
CA HIS A 109 -9.82 -19.91 -1.02
C HIS A 109 -9.88 -18.97 -2.23
N LEU A 110 -8.91 -18.06 -2.37
CA LEU A 110 -8.80 -17.17 -3.54
C LEU A 110 -8.24 -17.84 -4.81
N GLY A 111 -7.92 -19.14 -4.79
CA GLY A 111 -7.26 -19.81 -5.92
C GLY A 111 -5.81 -19.36 -6.19
N ARG A 112 -5.23 -18.52 -5.33
CA ARG A 112 -3.89 -17.90 -5.48
C ARG A 112 -2.76 -18.65 -4.78
N SER A 113 -3.01 -19.86 -4.27
CA SER A 113 -2.02 -20.64 -3.51
C SER A 113 -0.72 -20.95 -4.27
N LYS A 114 -0.76 -21.01 -5.60
CA LYS A 114 0.42 -21.24 -6.47
C LYS A 114 1.06 -19.96 -7.01
N VAL A 115 0.46 -18.79 -6.74
CA VAL A 115 0.98 -17.51 -7.21
C VAL A 115 2.22 -17.15 -6.40
N HIS A 116 3.38 -17.09 -7.07
CA HIS A 116 4.69 -16.95 -6.42
C HIS A 116 4.77 -15.77 -5.44
N LYS A 117 4.10 -14.65 -5.76
CA LYS A 117 4.15 -13.40 -4.99
C LYS A 117 3.02 -13.24 -3.98
N ALA A 118 1.93 -14.01 -4.08
CA ALA A 118 0.70 -13.76 -3.29
C ALA A 118 0.92 -13.81 -1.77
N ARG A 119 1.78 -14.72 -1.31
CA ARG A 119 2.21 -14.77 0.10
C ARG A 119 2.93 -13.50 0.53
N SER A 120 3.88 -13.03 -0.28
CA SER A 120 4.60 -11.80 0.04
C SER A 120 3.68 -10.59 -0.02
N ASP A 121 2.80 -10.51 -1.01
CA ASP A 121 1.90 -9.37 -1.20
C ASP A 121 0.91 -9.28 -0.03
N LEU A 122 0.35 -10.39 0.41
CA LEU A 122 -0.52 -10.43 1.58
C LEU A 122 0.20 -10.04 2.87
N GLN A 123 1.46 -10.46 3.06
CA GLN A 123 2.25 -10.00 4.21
C GLN A 123 2.46 -8.49 4.21
N GLN A 124 2.69 -7.88 3.05
CA GLN A 124 2.80 -6.43 2.95
C GLN A 124 1.44 -5.74 3.12
N GLY A 125 0.36 -6.34 2.62
CA GLY A 125 -1.00 -5.89 2.87
C GLY A 125 -1.34 -5.85 4.35
N ARG A 126 -1.06 -6.92 5.10
CA ARG A 126 -1.25 -6.96 6.57
C ARG A 126 -0.43 -5.87 7.28
N LYS A 127 0.80 -5.63 6.84
CA LYS A 127 1.65 -4.54 7.35
C LYS A 127 1.00 -3.17 7.08
N LEU A 128 0.51 -2.97 5.87
CA LEU A 128 -0.19 -1.75 5.48
C LEU A 128 -1.45 -1.54 6.32
N ARG A 129 -2.27 -2.58 6.51
CA ARG A 129 -3.49 -2.52 7.33
C ARG A 129 -3.20 -2.12 8.78
N ARG A 130 -2.10 -2.58 9.36
CA ARG A 130 -1.67 -2.13 10.71
C ARG A 130 -1.37 -0.63 10.76
N LEU A 131 -0.67 -0.11 9.74
CA LEU A 131 -0.39 1.32 9.65
C LEU A 131 -1.68 2.13 9.40
N GLU A 132 -2.57 1.63 8.54
CA GLU A 132 -3.85 2.28 8.25
C GLU A 132 -4.78 2.30 9.46
N ALA A 133 -4.77 1.24 10.28
CA ALA A 133 -5.54 1.18 11.52
C ALA A 133 -5.07 2.22 12.54
N GLU A 134 -3.75 2.46 12.61
CA GLU A 134 -3.15 3.43 13.55
C GLU A 134 -3.25 4.88 13.05
N PHE A 135 -2.96 5.13 11.76
CA PHE A 135 -2.75 6.48 11.22
C PHE A 135 -3.81 6.92 10.21
N GLY A 136 -4.81 6.08 9.94
CA GLY A 136 -5.83 6.30 8.93
C GLY A 136 -5.41 5.81 7.54
N THR A 137 -6.40 5.59 6.67
CA THR A 137 -6.21 4.90 5.39
C THR A 137 -5.31 5.63 4.39
N GLY A 138 -5.18 6.96 4.50
CA GLY A 138 -4.35 7.77 3.62
C GLY A 138 -2.83 7.58 3.82
N ILE A 139 -2.40 6.98 4.93
CA ILE A 139 -0.98 6.66 5.16
C ILE A 139 -0.42 5.72 4.09
N ALA A 140 -1.28 4.90 3.48
CA ALA A 140 -0.89 4.03 2.39
C ALA A 140 -0.35 4.81 1.18
N LEU A 141 -0.94 5.98 0.88
CA LEU A 141 -0.49 6.82 -0.22
C LEU A 141 0.88 7.46 0.09
N VAL A 142 1.12 7.84 1.34
CA VAL A 142 2.44 8.32 1.78
C VAL A 142 3.53 7.27 1.52
N LEU A 143 3.23 6.00 1.82
CA LEU A 143 4.18 4.89 1.69
C LEU A 143 4.51 4.52 0.24
N VAL A 144 3.76 5.01 -0.76
CA VAL A 144 4.06 4.81 -2.19
C VAL A 144 5.48 5.29 -2.51
N SER A 145 5.91 6.39 -1.89
CA SER A 145 7.25 6.95 -2.05
C SER A 145 8.39 6.01 -1.60
N LEU A 146 8.08 5.04 -0.73
CA LEU A 146 9.05 4.17 -0.07
C LEU A 146 9.09 2.76 -0.62
N MET A 147 8.32 2.45 -1.66
CA MET A 147 8.33 1.17 -2.36
C MET A 147 9.61 1.08 -3.21
N PRO A 148 10.71 0.48 -2.75
CA PRO A 148 10.81 -0.91 -2.27
C PRO A 148 11.40 -1.08 -0.87
N THR A 149 11.84 0.00 -0.24
CA THR A 149 12.49 0.05 1.08
C THR A 149 11.53 -0.39 2.18
N PHE A 150 10.27 0.04 2.12
CA PHE A 150 9.21 -0.36 3.05
C PHE A 150 8.98 -1.89 3.08
N ARG A 151 9.09 -2.54 1.91
CA ARG A 151 8.93 -4.00 1.78
C ARG A 151 9.95 -4.77 2.61
N ARG A 152 11.15 -4.23 2.74
CA ARG A 152 12.29 -4.83 3.46
C ARG A 152 12.30 -4.52 4.96
N LEU A 153 11.36 -3.70 5.44
CA LEU A 153 11.26 -3.35 6.84
C LEU A 153 10.90 -4.59 7.67
N SER A 154 11.72 -4.89 8.68
CA SER A 154 11.48 -5.96 9.63
C SER A 154 10.36 -5.57 10.61
N LEU A 155 9.76 -6.54 11.29
CA LEU A 155 8.69 -6.28 12.25
C LEU A 155 9.15 -5.41 13.44
N ALA A 156 10.40 -5.58 13.89
CA ALA A 156 10.97 -4.75 14.94
C ALA A 156 11.17 -3.29 14.50
N GLU A 157 11.61 -3.08 13.25
CA GLU A 157 11.78 -1.74 12.70
C GLU A 157 10.45 -1.12 12.26
N GLU A 158 9.44 -1.92 11.94
CA GLU A 158 8.06 -1.47 11.72
C GLU A 158 7.49 -0.85 13.00
N ALA A 159 7.62 -1.52 14.15
CA ALA A 159 7.16 -0.97 15.42
C ALA A 159 7.87 0.36 15.77
N LYS A 160 9.19 0.43 15.57
CA LYS A 160 9.95 1.68 15.75
C LYS A 160 9.53 2.76 14.76
N PHE A 161 9.24 2.40 13.52
CA PHE A 161 8.76 3.31 12.50
C PHE A 161 7.45 3.96 12.92
N MET A 162 6.48 3.16 13.41
CA MET A 162 5.21 3.67 13.93
C MET A 162 5.43 4.63 15.10
N GLN A 163 6.27 4.25 16.07
CA GLN A 163 6.59 5.10 17.23
C GLN A 163 7.20 6.45 16.81
N HIS A 164 8.19 6.41 15.93
CA HIS A 164 8.85 7.63 15.45
C HIS A 164 7.94 8.49 14.56
N LEU A 165 7.01 7.89 13.81
CA LEU A 165 6.02 8.64 13.04
C LEU A 165 5.17 9.53 13.96
N VAL A 166 4.75 8.99 15.11
CA VAL A 166 3.97 9.71 16.14
C VAL A 166 4.81 10.79 16.82
N SER A 167 6.01 10.44 17.27
CA SER A 167 6.81 11.34 18.12
C SER A 167 7.53 12.44 17.34
N ASP A 168 8.07 12.09 16.17
CA ASP A 168 9.09 12.91 15.49
C ASP A 168 8.58 13.49 14.16
N TYR A 169 7.52 12.92 13.57
CA TYR A 169 7.03 13.31 12.25
C TYR A 169 5.50 13.53 12.17
N PRO A 170 4.91 14.38 13.05
CA PRO A 170 3.46 14.61 13.06
C PRO A 170 2.95 15.22 11.76
N SER A 171 3.78 15.98 11.03
CA SER A 171 3.41 16.53 9.71
C SER A 171 3.09 15.44 8.68
N ILE A 172 3.80 14.31 8.72
CA ILE A 172 3.53 13.16 7.84
C ILE A 172 2.15 12.58 8.12
N ILE A 173 1.77 12.51 9.40
CA ILE A 173 0.45 12.02 9.83
C ILE A 173 -0.64 13.01 9.38
N CYS A 174 -0.42 14.32 9.57
CA CYS A 174 -1.35 15.34 9.11
C CYS A 174 -1.60 15.25 7.60
N GLU A 175 -0.56 15.07 6.78
CA GLU A 175 -0.75 14.90 5.34
C GLU A 175 -1.47 13.59 5.03
N ALA A 176 -1.12 12.49 5.67
CA ALA A 176 -1.81 11.21 5.50
C ALA A 176 -3.33 11.31 5.77
N GLN A 177 -3.77 12.14 6.72
CA GLN A 177 -5.18 12.34 7.03
C GLN A 177 -5.97 13.07 5.94
N ARG A 178 -5.30 13.80 5.03
CA ARG A 178 -5.93 14.53 3.92
C ARG A 178 -6.14 13.66 2.68
N LEU A 179 -5.39 12.56 2.59
CA LEU A 179 -5.35 11.67 1.44
C LEU A 179 -6.44 10.55 1.34
N PRO A 180 -7.29 10.22 2.35
CA PRO A 180 -8.25 9.11 2.25
C PRO A 180 -9.23 9.19 1.05
N ASN A 181 -9.69 10.40 0.71
CA ASN A 181 -10.60 10.61 -0.41
C ASN A 181 -9.91 10.29 -1.75
N LEU A 182 -8.63 10.67 -1.89
CA LEU A 182 -7.85 10.39 -3.08
C LEU A 182 -7.61 8.89 -3.24
N LYS A 183 -7.28 8.20 -2.14
CA LYS A 183 -7.13 6.73 -2.12
C LYS A 183 -8.39 6.04 -2.62
N THR A 184 -9.55 6.42 -2.09
CA THR A 184 -10.85 5.83 -2.48
C THR A 184 -11.17 6.06 -3.96
N LYS A 185 -10.91 7.27 -4.48
CA LYS A 185 -11.11 7.59 -5.90
C LYS A 185 -10.25 6.71 -6.80
N TYR A 186 -8.97 6.55 -6.48
CA TYR A 186 -8.07 5.71 -7.26
C TYR A 186 -8.41 4.22 -7.15
N GLN A 187 -8.76 3.71 -5.97
CA GLN A 187 -9.22 2.32 -5.81
C GLN A 187 -10.44 2.01 -6.67
N ARG A 188 -11.39 2.95 -6.76
CA ARG A 188 -12.55 2.82 -7.64
C ARG A 188 -12.12 2.77 -9.12
N LEU A 189 -11.18 3.63 -9.52
CA LEU A 189 -10.65 3.65 -10.88
C LEU A 189 -10.02 2.30 -11.26
N VAL A 190 -9.11 1.79 -10.42
CA VAL A 190 -8.47 0.49 -10.66
C VAL A 190 -9.48 -0.66 -10.61
N GLY A 191 -10.47 -0.60 -9.71
CA GLY A 191 -11.53 -1.60 -9.65
C GLY A 191 -12.44 -1.62 -10.88
N GLN A 192 -12.65 -0.46 -11.51
CA GLN A 192 -13.40 -0.35 -12.77
C GLN A 192 -12.59 -0.85 -13.97
N ILE A 193 -11.28 -0.62 -13.98
CA ILE A 193 -10.35 -1.10 -15.01
C ILE A 193 -10.05 -2.61 -14.83
N GLY A 194 -10.12 -3.10 -13.59
CA GLY A 194 -9.85 -4.48 -13.18
C GLY A 194 -11.08 -5.40 -13.11
N LEU A 195 -12.25 -4.98 -13.60
CA LEU A 195 -13.43 -5.84 -13.75
C LEU A 195 -13.52 -6.46 -15.17
N GLY A 196 -12.38 -6.94 -15.65
CA GLY A 196 -12.28 -7.94 -16.69
C GLY A 196 -11.27 -9.00 -16.25
N CYS A 197 -11.76 -10.20 -15.92
CA CYS A 197 -11.06 -11.39 -15.40
C CYS A 197 -10.93 -11.41 -13.85
N VAL A 198 -11.56 -12.30 -13.08
CA VAL A 198 -12.21 -13.61 -13.31
C VAL A 198 -13.38 -13.74 -12.35
#